data_AF-A0A4R7F472-F1
#
_entry.id   AF-A0A4R7F472-F1
#
_cell.length_a   1.000
_cell.length_b   1.000
_cell.length_c   1.000
_cell.angle_alpha   90.00
_cell.angle_beta   90.00
_cell.angle_gamma   90.00
#
_symmetry.space_group_name_H-M   'P 1'
#
loop_
_entity.id
_entity.type
_entity.pdbx_description
1 polymer ?
#
loop_
_entity_poly.entity_id
_entity_poly.type
_entity_poly.pdbx_seq_one_letter_code
_entity_poly.pdbx_strand_id
1 'polypeptide(L)'
;MAKIKIQRSSEYNNKMRSIQLLVDGKQIGVIGDGETKEFTVKEGQRILKAKIDWCSSPEVLSNVDSAEVKHFKIESFAQRSQLNKLLNSVYLVLIIAVLHFVLARTMDFYYMAILLLPPFIFMLYYLTMARKKYLTLKEIDDGIR
;
A
#
# COMPACT_ATOMS: atom_id res chain seq x y z
N MET A 1 5.53 8.09 28.76
CA MET A 1 5.41 8.23 27.29
C MET A 1 5.35 6.85 26.70
N ALA A 2 4.45 6.58 25.76
CA ALA A 2 4.29 5.27 25.14
C ALA A 2 5.10 5.14 23.83
N LYS A 3 5.42 3.90 23.43
CA LYS A 3 6.20 3.63 22.22
C LYS A 3 5.38 2.81 21.24
N ILE A 4 5.45 3.21 19.97
CA ILE A 4 4.92 2.43 18.85
C ILE A 4 6.04 2.09 17.89
N LYS A 5 6.10 0.84 17.44
CA LYS A 5 7.04 0.36 16.44
C LYS A 5 6.28 0.13 15.14
N ILE A 6 6.74 0.76 14.07
CA ILE A 6 6.09 0.70 12.77
C ILE A 6 7.06 0.07 11.78
N GLN A 7 6.65 -1.04 11.18
CA GLN A 7 7.36 -1.72 10.11
C GLN A 7 6.63 -1.52 8.79
N ARG A 8 7.35 -1.12 7.74
CA ARG A 8 6.83 -1.05 6.39
C ARG A 8 7.33 -2.25 5.57
N SER A 9 6.41 -2.96 4.90
CA SER A 9 6.77 -3.96 3.90
C SER A 9 7.45 -3.29 2.70
N SER A 10 8.53 -3.90 2.19
CA SER A 10 9.17 -3.44 0.96
C SER A 10 8.31 -3.79 -0.26
N GLU A 11 8.13 -2.84 -1.17
CA GLU A 11 7.35 -3.06 -2.40
C GLU A 11 7.89 -2.26 -3.59
N TYR A 12 7.69 -2.80 -4.80
CA TYR A 12 8.19 -2.14 -6.02
C TYR A 12 7.45 -0.84 -6.35
N ASN A 13 6.12 -0.83 -6.25
CA ASN A 13 5.29 0.28 -6.74
C ASN A 13 5.53 1.59 -5.97
N ASN A 14 5.87 1.50 -4.69
CA ASN A 14 6.13 2.67 -3.84
C ASN A 14 7.56 2.72 -3.30
N LYS A 15 8.50 1.97 -3.91
CA LYS A 15 9.87 1.82 -3.40
C LYS A 15 10.57 3.15 -3.13
N MET A 16 10.36 4.13 -4.01
CA MET A 16 10.97 5.46 -3.91
C MET A 16 10.15 6.47 -3.09
N ARG A 17 8.95 6.10 -2.64
CA ARG A 17 8.05 7.00 -1.91
C ARG A 17 8.15 6.73 -0.42
N SER A 18 8.10 7.78 0.40
CA SER A 18 7.97 7.67 1.85
C SER A 18 6.50 7.68 2.26
N ILE A 19 6.16 6.94 3.32
CA ILE A 19 4.82 6.91 3.90
C ILE A 19 4.80 7.83 5.12
N GLN A 20 3.88 8.78 5.14
CA GLN A 20 3.62 9.65 6.29
C GLN A 20 2.82 8.89 7.34
N LEU A 21 3.19 9.09 8.60
CA LEU A 21 2.55 8.48 9.76
C LEU A 21 1.85 9.56 10.56
N LEU A 22 0.56 9.35 10.82
CA LEU A 22 -0.29 10.29 11.53
C LEU A 22 -0.87 9.63 12.79
N VAL A 23 -0.86 10.39 13.88
CA VAL A 23 -1.53 10.05 15.14
C VAL A 23 -2.48 11.19 15.49
N ASP A 24 -3.75 10.87 15.71
CA ASP A 24 -4.83 11.85 15.95
C ASP A 24 -4.87 12.97 14.89
N GLY A 25 -4.60 12.60 13.64
CA GLY A 25 -4.54 13.53 12.50
C GLY A 25 -3.27 14.38 12.41
N LYS A 26 -2.33 14.29 13.36
CA LYS A 26 -1.05 15.00 13.33
C LYS A 26 0.06 14.10 12.83
N GLN A 27 0.87 14.60 11.89
CA GLN A 27 2.02 13.86 11.38
C GLN A 27 3.09 13.73 12.47
N ILE A 28 3.51 12.48 12.73
CA ILE A 28 4.57 12.14 13.70
C ILE A 28 5.90 11.78 13.03
N GLY A 29 5.89 11.47 11.74
CA GLY A 29 7.09 11.12 11.01
C GLY A 29 6.83 10.50 9.64
N VAL A 30 7.89 9.98 9.03
CA VAL A 30 7.88 9.31 7.74
C VAL A 30 8.69 8.01 7.77
N ILE A 31 8.26 7.02 7.00
CA ILE A 31 8.90 5.71 6.88
C ILE A 31 9.17 5.32 5.42
N GLY A 32 10.43 4.98 5.13
CA GLY A 32 10.94 4.55 3.83
C GLY A 32 10.67 3.07 3.54
N ASP A 33 10.98 2.63 2.33
CA ASP A 33 10.73 1.25 1.89
C ASP A 33 11.49 0.22 2.73
N GLY A 34 10.79 -0.83 3.18
CA GLY A 34 11.36 -1.88 4.04
C GLY A 34 11.79 -1.42 5.44
N GLU A 35 11.61 -0.14 5.77
CA GLU A 35 12.12 0.43 7.02
C GLU A 35 11.27 0.01 8.22
N THR A 36 11.91 -0.05 9.38
CA THR A 36 11.26 -0.14 10.69
C THR A 36 11.68 1.05 11.55
N LYS A 37 10.72 1.78 12.10
CA LYS A 37 10.97 2.95 12.96
C LYS A 37 10.13 2.90 14.22
N GLU A 38 10.69 3.42 15.30
CA GLU A 38 10.00 3.61 16.57
C GLU A 38 9.65 5.08 16.78
N PHE A 39 8.46 5.32 17.31
CA PHE A 39 7.96 6.65 17.61
C PHE A 39 7.45 6.70 19.05
N THR A 40 7.69 7.84 19.69
CA THR A 40 7.17 8.11 21.03
C THR A 40 5.88 8.91 20.92
N VAL A 41 4.81 8.41 21.53
CA VAL A 41 3.47 9.00 21.50
C VAL A 41 2.92 9.19 22.92
N LYS A 42 1.90 10.03 23.04
CA LYS A 42 1.17 10.18 24.31
C LYS A 42 0.34 8.92 24.57
N GLU A 43 0.31 8.50 25.82
CA GLU A 43 -0.48 7.36 26.28
C GLU A 43 -1.98 7.56 26.06
N GLY A 44 -2.69 6.43 26.08
CA GLY A 44 -4.14 6.34 25.96
C GLY A 44 -4.61 5.90 24.57
N GLN A 45 -5.91 6.06 24.34
CA GLN A 45 -6.54 5.72 23.07
C GLN A 45 -6.15 6.73 21.99
N ARG A 46 -5.60 6.22 20.88
CA ARG A 46 -5.08 7.01 19.77
C ARG A 46 -5.57 6.49 18.44
N ILE A 47 -5.74 7.39 17.48
CA ILE A 47 -6.09 7.05 16.10
C ILE A 47 -4.82 7.09 15.26
N LEU A 48 -4.40 5.94 14.74
CA LEU A 48 -3.27 5.82 13.83
C LEU A 48 -3.73 5.77 12.36
N LYS A 49 -2.96 6.41 11.49
CA LYS A 49 -3.21 6.42 10.05
C LYS A 49 -1.91 6.54 9.27
N ALA A 50 -1.79 5.76 8.21
CA ALA A 50 -0.70 5.88 7.24
C ALA A 50 -1.19 6.60 5.98
N LYS A 51 -0.35 7.45 5.40
CA LYS A 51 -0.68 8.25 4.21
C LYS A 51 0.47 8.28 3.23
N ILE A 52 0.15 8.21 1.94
CA ILE A 52 1.09 8.37 0.83
C ILE A 52 0.41 9.21 -0.23
N ASP A 53 0.99 10.36 -0.57
CA ASP A 53 0.39 11.35 -1.47
C ASP A 53 -1.07 11.69 -1.08
N TRP A 54 -2.04 11.45 -1.97
CA TRP A 54 -3.47 11.62 -1.71
C TRP A 54 -4.19 10.33 -1.27
N CYS A 55 -3.46 9.24 -1.11
CA CYS A 55 -3.94 7.93 -0.69
C CYS A 55 -3.65 7.69 0.80
N SER A 56 -4.43 6.83 1.46
CA SER A 56 -4.25 6.52 2.87
C SER A 56 -4.65 5.10 3.24
N SER A 57 -4.36 4.74 4.49
CA SER A 57 -4.99 3.61 5.16
C SER A 57 -6.33 4.02 5.78
N PRO A 58 -7.15 3.03 6.15
CA PRO A 58 -8.16 3.21 7.19
C PRO A 58 -7.54 3.67 8.50
N GLU A 59 -8.35 4.31 9.34
CA GLU A 59 -7.97 4.69 10.70
C GLU A 59 -8.01 3.47 11.60
N VAL A 60 -6.99 3.34 12.45
CA VAL A 60 -6.86 2.24 13.41
C VAL A 60 -6.90 2.86 14.80
N LEU A 61 -7.88 2.45 15.60
CA LEU A 61 -7.98 2.82 17.01
C LEU A 61 -7.13 1.83 17.81
N SER A 62 -6.12 2.31 18.53
CA SER A 62 -5.30 1.47 19.39
C SER A 62 -5.08 2.16 20.74
N ASN A 63 -5.03 1.36 21.80
CA ASN A 63 -4.72 1.86 23.14
C ASN A 63 -3.22 1.65 23.39
N VAL A 64 -2.49 2.75 23.57
CA VAL A 64 -1.03 2.70 23.75
C VAL A 64 -0.70 3.04 25.20
N ASP A 65 -0.14 2.06 25.92
CA ASP A 65 0.35 2.23 27.29
C ASP A 65 1.88 2.44 27.31
N SER A 66 2.39 3.04 28.38
CA SER A 66 3.82 3.14 28.69
C SER A 66 4.50 1.79 28.95
N ALA A 67 3.74 0.78 29.39
CA ALA A 67 4.28 -0.52 29.78
C ALA A 67 4.71 -1.41 28.60
N GLU A 68 4.13 -1.21 27.41
CA GLU A 68 4.35 -2.06 26.25
C GLU A 68 4.69 -1.25 24.98
N VAL A 69 5.43 -1.87 24.06
CA VAL A 69 5.64 -1.33 22.72
C VAL A 69 4.58 -1.94 21.81
N LYS A 70 3.72 -1.12 21.20
CA LYS A 70 2.75 -1.62 20.21
C LYS A 70 3.37 -1.73 18.83
N HIS A 71 3.22 -2.88 18.19
CA HIS A 71 3.82 -3.17 16.89
C HIS A 71 2.78 -3.01 15.80
N PHE A 72 3.13 -2.28 14.75
CA PHE A 72 2.27 -2.05 13.60
C PHE A 72 3.00 -2.37 12.31
N LYS A 73 2.26 -2.92 11.35
CA LYS A 73 2.76 -3.18 10.00
C LYS A 73 1.97 -2.42 8.97
N ILE A 74 2.70 -1.83 8.04
CA ILE A 74 2.17 -1.12 6.88
C ILE A 74 2.40 -1.97 5.65
N GLU A 75 1.32 -2.28 4.97
CA GLU A 75 1.29 -3.00 3.70
C GLU A 75 0.50 -2.19 2.69
N SER A 76 0.92 -2.20 1.43
CA SER A 76 0.09 -1.65 0.37
C SER A 76 -0.95 -2.66 -0.09
N PHE A 77 -1.99 -2.14 -0.72
CA PHE A 77 -3.00 -2.96 -1.36
C PHE A 77 -2.43 -3.80 -2.52
N ALA A 78 -1.37 -3.33 -3.20
CA ALA A 78 -0.69 -4.10 -4.24
C ALA A 78 -0.09 -5.40 -3.69
N GLN A 79 0.35 -5.40 -2.44
CA GLN A 79 0.91 -6.57 -1.76
C GLN A 79 -0.16 -7.52 -1.18
N ARG A 80 -1.36 -6.98 -0.89
CA ARG A 80 -2.44 -7.69 -0.19
C ARG A 80 -3.13 -8.78 -0.99
N SER A 81 -3.33 -8.59 -2.29
CA SER A 81 -4.05 -9.56 -3.14
C SER A 81 -3.09 -10.23 -4.12
N GLN A 82 -3.13 -11.57 -4.19
CA GLN A 82 -2.36 -12.35 -5.17
C GLN A 82 -2.70 -11.93 -6.61
N LEU A 83 -3.94 -11.50 -6.87
CA LEU A 83 -4.37 -11.00 -8.18
C LEU A 83 -3.71 -9.67 -8.54
N ASN A 84 -3.46 -8.80 -7.56
CA ASN A 84 -2.83 -7.49 -7.78
C ASN A 84 -1.33 -7.61 -8.06
N LYS A 85 -0.68 -8.63 -7.48
CA LYS A 85 0.71 -8.97 -7.82
C LYS A 85 0.83 -9.35 -9.29
N LEU A 86 -0.12 -10.12 -9.81
CA LEU A 86 -0.16 -10.51 -11.22
C LEU A 86 -0.42 -9.31 -12.14
N LEU A 87 -1.45 -8.50 -11.84
CA LEU A 87 -1.84 -7.34 -12.65
C LEU A 87 -0.78 -6.21 -12.70
N ASN A 88 -0.02 -6.01 -11.62
CA ASN A 88 1.04 -4.99 -11.57
C ASN A 88 2.43 -5.53 -11.94
N SER A 89 2.53 -6.78 -12.39
CA SER A 89 3.81 -7.37 -12.77
C SER A 89 4.13 -7.14 -14.25
N VAL A 90 5.43 -7.14 -14.56
CA VAL A 90 5.99 -7.12 -15.93
C VAL A 90 5.36 -8.19 -16.82
N TYR A 91 4.86 -9.30 -16.24
CA TYR A 91 4.19 -10.37 -16.96
C TYR A 91 2.88 -9.94 -17.63
N LEU A 92 2.09 -9.03 -17.03
CA LEU A 92 0.86 -8.53 -17.68
C LEU A 92 1.20 -7.75 -18.95
N VAL A 93 2.23 -6.90 -18.90
CA VAL A 93 2.70 -6.13 -20.06
C VAL A 93 3.21 -7.05 -21.17
N LEU A 94 3.96 -8.10 -20.80
CA LEU A 94 4.42 -9.12 -21.74
C LEU A 94 3.25 -9.88 -22.38
N ILE A 95 2.25 -10.29 -21.60
CA ILE A 95 1.06 -10.99 -22.13
C ILE A 95 0.32 -10.09 -23.12
N ILE A 96 0.10 -8.81 -22.78
CA ILE A 96 -0.55 -7.84 -23.67
C ILE A 96 0.27 -7.64 -24.95
N ALA A 97 1.60 -7.57 -24.86
CA ALA A 97 2.48 -7.40 -26.02
C ALA A 97 2.46 -8.62 -26.95
N VAL A 98 2.54 -9.84 -26.41
CA VAL A 98 2.45 -11.09 -27.18
C VAL A 98 1.08 -11.22 -27.82
N LEU A 99 0.01 -10.95 -27.07
CA LEU A 99 -1.36 -10.98 -27.58
C LEU A 99 -1.54 -9.99 -28.73
N HIS A 100 -1.07 -8.75 -28.57
CA HIS A 100 -1.08 -7.76 -29.65
C HIS A 100 -0.29 -8.25 -30.87
N PHE A 101 0.90 -8.81 -30.68
CA PHE A 101 1.73 -9.29 -31.79
C PHE A 101 1.03 -10.39 -32.61
N VAL A 102 0.48 -11.41 -31.94
CA VAL A 102 -0.24 -12.51 -32.63
C VAL A 102 -1.42 -11.96 -33.41
N LEU A 103 -2.21 -11.11 -32.76
CA LEU A 103 -3.45 -10.61 -33.31
C LEU A 103 -3.27 -9.57 -34.43
N ALA A 104 -2.25 -8.72 -34.33
CA ALA A 104 -1.88 -7.80 -35.39
C ALA A 104 -1.39 -8.56 -36.64
N ARG A 105 -0.84 -9.76 -36.46
CA ARG A 105 -0.37 -10.61 -37.57
C ARG A 105 -1.46 -11.48 -38.20
N THR A 106 -2.53 -11.80 -37.48
CA THR A 106 -3.59 -12.68 -37.97
C THR A 106 -4.84 -11.95 -38.45
N MET A 107 -5.15 -10.78 -37.88
CA MET A 107 -6.46 -10.12 -38.05
C MET A 107 -6.39 -8.67 -38.54
N ASP A 108 -5.20 -8.10 -38.80
CA ASP A 108 -4.97 -6.70 -39.24
C ASP A 108 -5.72 -5.62 -38.42
N PHE A 109 -5.99 -5.92 -37.15
CA PHE A 109 -6.86 -5.11 -36.31
C PHE A 109 -6.01 -4.20 -35.41
N TYR A 110 -6.38 -2.92 -35.26
CA TYR A 110 -5.65 -1.94 -34.43
C TYR A 110 -6.41 -1.61 -33.13
N TYR A 111 -6.08 -2.31 -32.04
CA TYR A 111 -6.86 -2.31 -30.78
C TYR A 111 -5.98 -2.29 -29.53
N MET A 112 -4.72 -1.89 -29.70
CA MET A 112 -3.77 -1.65 -28.59
C MET A 112 -4.39 -0.80 -27.48
N ALA A 113 -5.10 0.27 -27.86
CA ALA A 113 -5.75 1.17 -26.91
C ALA A 113 -6.82 0.47 -26.07
N ILE A 114 -7.61 -0.44 -26.67
CA ILE A 114 -8.65 -1.19 -25.97
C ILE A 114 -8.02 -2.21 -25.01
N LEU A 115 -6.90 -2.84 -25.39
CA LEU A 115 -6.19 -3.81 -24.57
C LEU A 115 -5.59 -3.20 -23.29
N LEU A 116 -5.15 -1.94 -23.37
CA LEU A 116 -4.58 -1.20 -22.25
C LEU A 116 -5.63 -0.49 -21.38
N LEU A 117 -6.87 -0.38 -21.87
CA LEU A 117 -7.94 0.38 -21.21
C LEU A 117 -8.38 -0.25 -19.87
N PRO A 118 -8.66 -1.57 -19.77
CA PRO A 118 -9.03 -2.20 -18.51
C PRO A 118 -7.99 -2.09 -17.38
N PRO A 119 -6.68 -2.38 -17.58
CA PRO A 119 -5.70 -2.20 -16.51
C PRO A 119 -5.54 -0.73 -16.12
N PHE A 120 -5.69 0.20 -17.08
CA PHE A 120 -5.66 1.62 -16.78
C PHE A 120 -6.86 2.08 -15.93
N ILE A 121 -8.08 1.68 -16.27
CA ILE A 121 -9.28 1.94 -15.46
C ILE A 121 -9.13 1.32 -14.07
N PHE A 122 -8.65 0.08 -13.99
CA PHE A 122 -8.41 -0.60 -12.72
C PHE A 122 -7.43 0.19 -11.85
N MET A 123 -6.32 0.69 -12.42
CA MET A 123 -5.38 1.57 -11.71
C MET A 123 -6.05 2.86 -11.22
N LEU A 124 -6.82 3.54 -12.09
CA LEU A 124 -7.53 4.78 -11.74
C LEU A 124 -8.53 4.58 -10.61
N TYR A 125 -9.25 3.46 -10.59
CA TYR A 125 -10.19 3.12 -9.51
C TYR A 125 -9.50 3.11 -8.13
N TYR A 126 -8.26 2.62 -8.04
CA TYR A 126 -7.50 2.62 -6.79
C TYR A 126 -7.01 4.00 -6.37
N LEU A 127 -6.63 4.84 -7.33
CA LEU A 127 -6.19 6.19 -7.04
C LEU A 127 -7.34 7.12 -6.68
N THR A 128 -8.57 6.79 -7.07
CA THR A 128 -9.76 7.63 -6.88
C THR A 128 -10.67 7.10 -5.78
N MET A 129 -11.43 6.04 -6.05
CA MET A 129 -12.47 5.54 -5.14
C MET A 129 -11.88 4.73 -3.98
N ALA A 130 -10.93 3.84 -4.25
CA ALA A 130 -10.31 3.01 -3.21
C ALA A 130 -9.08 3.68 -2.56
N ARG A 131 -8.87 4.99 -2.76
CA ARG A 131 -7.70 5.72 -2.25
C ARG A 131 -7.49 5.63 -0.74
N LYS A 132 -8.58 5.54 0.05
CA LYS A 132 -8.54 5.42 1.52
C LYS A 132 -8.24 4.00 2.01
N LYS A 133 -8.18 3.03 1.10
CA LYS A 133 -7.86 1.62 1.35
C LYS A 133 -6.59 1.20 0.59
N TYR A 134 -5.84 2.17 0.08
CA TYR A 134 -4.63 1.94 -0.69
C TYR A 134 -3.50 1.40 0.18
N LEU A 135 -3.41 1.88 1.43
CA LEU A 135 -2.54 1.32 2.45
C LEU A 135 -3.37 0.54 3.46
N THR A 136 -2.72 -0.39 4.15
CA THR A 136 -3.26 -1.11 5.29
C THR A 136 -2.29 -0.94 6.44
N LEU A 137 -2.80 -0.44 7.56
CA LEU A 137 -2.10 -0.40 8.83
C LEU A 137 -2.76 -1.47 9.72
N LYS A 138 -1.97 -2.39 10.27
CA LYS A 138 -2.45 -3.42 11.19
C LYS A 138 -1.58 -3.44 12.42
N GLU A 139 -2.21 -3.58 13.58
CA GLU A 139 -1.52 -3.98 14.80
C GLU A 139 -1.12 -5.45 14.65
N ILE A 140 0.12 -5.77 15.03
CA ILE A 140 0.64 -7.12 15.08
C ILE A 140 0.96 -7.41 16.54
N ASP A 141 0.34 -8.43 17.10
CA ASP A 141 0.81 -8.99 18.36
C ASP A 141 2.12 -9.73 18.09
N ASP A 142 3.16 -9.45 18.88
CA ASP A 142 4.46 -10.14 18.83
C ASP A 142 4.37 -11.65 19.16
N GLY A 143 3.16 -12.18 19.31
CA GLY A 143 2.85 -13.60 19.36
C GLY A 143 2.10 -14.06 18.11
N ILE A 144 2.82 -14.41 17.05
CA ILE A 144 2.67 -15.64 16.25
C ILE A 144 3.79 -15.63 15.19
N ARG A 145 4.60 -16.68 15.25
CA ARG A 145 5.66 -17.05 14.32
C ARG A 145 5.19 -17.16 12.86
#